data_AF-A0A1Z8RNM3-F1
#
_entry.id   AF-A0A1Z8RNM3-F1
#
_cell.length_a   1.000
_cell.length_b   1.000
_cell.length_c   1.000
_cell.angle_alpha   90.00
_cell.angle_beta   90.00
_cell.angle_gamma   90.00
#
_symmetry.space_group_name_H-M   'P 1'
#
loop_
_entity.id
_entity.type
_entity.pdbx_description
1 polymer ?
#
loop_
_entity_poly.entity_id
_entity_poly.type
_entity_poly.pdbx_seq_one_letter_code
_entity_poly.pdbx_strand_id
1 'polypeptide(L)'
;MTDHIVEIRDYTIEAEWFDAYRYWAQTFAAPWLRKNLDVIDFWVSANIDAEVSGSNPHVSENGQPNVCWIIRWPNKTARDQQFNKVMSSEGWRDIWAQHPNTTAYLQMNVRFFKPA
;
A
#
# COMPACT_ATOMS: atom_id res chain seq x y z
N MET A 1 -21.74 16.01 4.12
CA MET A 1 -20.65 15.19 4.70
C MET A 1 -20.25 14.18 3.65
N THR A 2 -18.96 14.04 3.37
CA THR A 2 -18.52 13.02 2.41
C THR A 2 -18.43 11.67 3.11
N ASP A 3 -19.31 10.73 2.77
CA ASP A 3 -19.42 9.40 3.42
C ASP A 3 -18.31 8.40 3.06
N HIS A 4 -17.24 8.85 2.38
CA HIS A 4 -16.17 7.98 1.94
C HIS A 4 -15.19 7.64 3.07
N ILE A 5 -14.48 6.53 2.90
CA ILE A 5 -13.32 6.17 3.70
C ILE A 5 -12.05 6.28 2.87
N VAL A 6 -10.94 6.53 3.53
CA VAL A 6 -9.60 6.43 2.95
C VAL A 6 -8.91 5.23 3.57
N GLU A 7 -8.49 4.31 2.72
CA GLU A 7 -7.65 3.17 3.07
C GLU A 7 -6.17 3.57 2.94
N ILE A 8 -5.41 3.38 4.03
CA ILE A 8 -3.95 3.51 4.05
C ILE A 8 -3.36 2.10 4.17
N ARG A 9 -2.58 1.68 3.16
CA ARG A 9 -1.86 0.41 3.16
C ARG A 9 -0.39 0.67 3.33
N ASP A 10 0.15 0.25 4.45
CA ASP A 10 1.55 0.43 4.80
C ASP A 10 2.24 -0.93 4.72
N TYR A 11 3.28 -1.04 3.88
CA TYR A 11 4.09 -2.24 3.77
C TYR A 11 5.52 -1.99 4.22
N THR A 12 6.10 -2.99 4.84
CA THR A 12 7.54 -3.08 5.09
C THR A 12 8.09 -4.18 4.20
N ILE A 13 8.80 -3.77 3.15
CA ILE A 13 9.52 -4.67 2.24
C ILE A 13 10.95 -4.86 2.77
N GLU A 14 11.48 -6.08 2.69
CA GLU A 14 12.88 -6.37 2.99
C GLU A 14 13.82 -5.43 2.25
N ALA A 15 14.84 -4.92 2.94
CA ALA A 15 15.75 -3.90 2.40
C ALA A 15 16.44 -4.35 1.11
N GLU A 16 16.85 -5.61 1.02
CA GLU A 16 17.49 -6.21 -0.17
C GLU A 16 16.58 -6.15 -1.41
N TRP A 17 15.27 -6.24 -1.22
CA TRP A 17 14.29 -6.28 -2.31
C TRP A 17 13.62 -4.93 -2.59
N PHE A 18 13.85 -3.92 -1.74
CA PHE A 18 13.10 -2.67 -1.79
C PHE A 18 13.29 -1.89 -3.10
N ASP A 19 14.51 -1.82 -3.63
CA ASP A 19 14.77 -1.10 -4.88
C ASP A 19 14.09 -1.76 -6.09
N ALA A 20 14.14 -3.10 -6.16
CA ALA A 20 13.45 -3.87 -7.20
C ALA A 20 11.92 -3.70 -7.06
N TYR A 21 11.40 -3.74 -5.83
CA TYR A 21 10.00 -3.50 -5.54
C TYR A 21 9.58 -2.10 -6.01
N ARG A 22 10.35 -1.07 -5.64
CA ARG A 22 10.08 0.33 -6.00
C ARG A 22 10.00 0.50 -7.51
N TYR A 23 10.96 -0.07 -8.25
CA TYR A 23 10.95 -0.04 -9.71
C TYR A 23 9.71 -0.71 -10.29
N TRP A 24 9.39 -1.93 -9.85
CA TRP A 24 8.19 -2.66 -10.30
C TRP A 24 6.91 -1.87 -9.98
N ALA A 25 6.80 -1.34 -8.76
CA ALA A 25 5.64 -0.63 -8.29
C ALA A 25 5.40 0.66 -9.09
N GLN A 26 6.46 1.43 -9.36
CA GLN A 26 6.37 2.67 -10.13
C GLN A 26 6.11 2.43 -11.61
N THR A 27 6.71 1.38 -12.19
CA THR A 27 6.66 1.12 -13.63
C THR A 27 5.38 0.40 -14.05
N PHE A 28 4.90 -0.55 -13.23
CA PHE A 28 3.81 -1.46 -13.61
C PHE A 28 2.59 -1.32 -12.69
N ALA A 29 2.80 -1.42 -11.36
CA ALA A 29 1.70 -1.52 -10.42
C ALA A 29 0.90 -0.22 -10.28
N ALA A 30 1.56 0.90 -9.96
CA ALA A 30 0.91 2.18 -9.72
C ALA A 30 0.14 2.69 -10.96
N PRO A 31 0.69 2.64 -12.20
CA PRO A 31 -0.06 3.01 -13.39
C PRO A 31 -1.31 2.16 -13.61
N TRP A 32 -1.23 0.85 -13.36
CA TRP A 32 -2.39 -0.04 -13.51
C TRP A 32 -3.43 0.21 -12.41
N LEU A 33 -3.00 0.32 -11.15
CA LEU A 33 -3.91 0.55 -10.02
C LEU A 33 -4.64 1.89 -10.14
N ARG A 34 -3.96 2.98 -10.53
CA ARG A 34 -4.59 4.29 -10.76
C ARG A 34 -5.66 4.28 -11.86
N LYS A 35 -5.57 3.36 -12.83
CA LYS A 35 -6.60 3.19 -13.87
C LYS A 35 -7.80 2.38 -13.40
N ASN A 36 -7.65 1.57 -12.36
CA ASN A 36 -8.64 0.57 -11.94
C ASN A 36 -9.22 0.84 -10.54
N LEU A 37 -8.63 1.74 -9.77
CA LEU A 37 -9.02 2.12 -8.41
C LEU A 37 -8.91 3.64 -8.24
N ASP A 38 -9.64 4.21 -7.27
CA ASP A 38 -9.47 5.62 -6.85
C ASP A 38 -8.26 5.74 -5.91
N VAL A 39 -7.06 5.60 -6.49
CA VAL A 39 -5.79 5.79 -5.77
C VAL A 39 -5.55 7.29 -5.60
N ILE A 40 -5.60 7.78 -4.36
CA ILE A 40 -5.27 9.16 -4.03
C ILE A 40 -3.77 9.38 -4.24
N ASP A 41 -2.95 8.52 -3.65
CA ASP A 41 -1.50 8.60 -3.81
C ASP A 41 -0.76 7.28 -3.52
N PHE A 42 0.51 7.26 -3.90
CA PHE A 42 1.45 6.17 -3.67
C PHE A 42 2.82 6.74 -3.32
N TRP A 43 3.30 6.44 -2.12
CA TRP A 43 4.58 6.90 -1.60
C TRP A 43 5.49 5.73 -1.25
N VAL A 44 6.79 5.97 -1.34
CA VAL A 44 7.85 5.03 -0.94
C VAL A 44 8.85 5.76 -0.06
N SER A 45 9.58 5.02 0.77
CA SER A 45 10.59 5.57 1.66
C SER A 45 11.62 6.42 0.90
N ALA A 46 11.97 7.55 1.50
CA ALA A 46 13.11 8.37 1.10
C ALA A 46 14.42 7.94 1.79
N ASN A 47 14.41 6.82 2.53
CA ASN A 47 15.51 6.34 3.37
C ASN A 47 15.96 7.38 4.41
N ILE A 48 14.98 8.10 4.97
CA ILE A 48 15.17 9.03 6.08
C ILE A 48 14.63 8.34 7.33
N ASP A 49 15.39 8.41 8.43
CA ASP A 49 14.97 7.82 9.70
C ASP A 49 13.67 8.43 10.19
N ALA A 50 12.77 7.58 10.67
CA ALA A 50 11.49 8.04 11.17
C ALA A 50 11.64 8.67 12.56
N GLU A 51 10.95 9.79 12.75
CA GLU A 51 10.82 10.42 14.06
C GLU A 51 9.63 9.79 14.82
N VAL A 52 9.92 9.05 15.89
CA VAL A 52 8.90 8.37 16.71
C VAL A 52 8.95 8.93 18.13
N SER A 53 7.83 9.49 18.58
CA SER A 53 7.73 10.20 19.85
C SER A 53 6.36 10.00 20.50
N GLY A 54 6.17 10.44 21.74
CA GLY A 54 4.92 10.33 22.50
C GLY A 54 5.12 9.76 23.91
N SER A 55 4.02 9.45 24.61
CA SER A 55 4.08 8.87 25.96
C SER A 55 4.40 7.37 26.01
N ASN A 56 4.26 6.66 24.87
CA ASN A 56 4.57 5.25 24.73
C ASN A 56 4.98 4.90 23.28
N PRO A 57 6.12 5.42 22.78
CA PRO A 57 6.58 5.15 21.43
C PRO A 57 6.98 3.67 21.29
N HIS A 58 6.52 3.02 20.23
CA HIS A 58 6.86 1.63 19.92
C HIS A 58 7.10 1.47 18.42
N VAL A 59 8.31 1.04 18.06
CA VAL A 59 8.69 0.68 16.69
C VAL A 59 8.72 -0.84 16.62
N SER A 60 8.13 -1.43 15.57
CA SER A 60 8.20 -2.88 15.39
C SER A 60 9.64 -3.32 15.07
N GLU A 61 9.95 -4.60 15.29
CA GLU A 61 11.26 -5.18 14.93
C GLU A 61 11.55 -5.08 13.43
N ASN A 62 10.50 -5.01 12.60
CA ASN A 62 10.60 -4.79 11.16
C ASN A 62 10.94 -3.35 10.78
N GLY A 63 10.96 -2.42 11.73
CA GLY A 63 11.12 -0.99 11.48
C GLY A 63 9.83 -0.33 10.99
N GLN A 64 9.98 0.84 10.34
CA GLN A 64 8.85 1.59 9.81
C GLN A 64 8.49 1.14 8.39
N PRO A 65 7.22 1.28 7.96
CA PRO A 65 6.82 1.00 6.59
C PRO A 65 7.64 1.81 5.58
N ASN A 66 8.05 1.15 4.50
CA ASN A 66 8.80 1.77 3.40
C ASN A 66 7.97 1.91 2.12
N VAL A 67 6.70 1.50 2.14
CA VAL A 67 5.74 1.64 1.05
C VAL A 67 4.39 2.06 1.63
N CYS A 68 3.73 3.03 1.00
CA CYS A 68 2.40 3.50 1.39
C CYS A 68 1.48 3.65 0.18
N TRP A 69 0.29 3.04 0.23
CA TRP A 69 -0.79 3.23 -0.73
C TRP A 69 -1.97 3.92 -0.07
N ILE A 70 -2.55 4.92 -0.74
CA ILE A 70 -3.69 5.68 -0.26
C ILE A 70 -4.84 5.53 -1.27
N ILE A 71 -5.93 4.90 -0.87
CA ILE A 71 -7.04 4.55 -1.77
C ILE A 71 -8.35 5.04 -1.17
N ARG A 72 -9.17 5.75 -1.96
CA ARG A 72 -10.50 6.17 -1.54
C ARG A 72 -11.53 5.09 -1.85
N TRP A 73 -12.47 4.91 -0.93
CA TRP A 73 -13.62 4.03 -1.14
C TRP A 73 -14.92 4.67 -0.67
N PRO A 74 -16.06 4.38 -1.32
CA PRO A 74 -17.35 4.86 -0.86
C PRO A 74 -17.68 4.42 0.57
N ASN A 75 -17.31 3.19 0.97
CA ASN A 75 -17.44 2.63 2.31
C ASN A 75 -16.70 1.28 2.38
N LYS A 76 -16.66 0.65 3.56
CA LYS A 76 -15.95 -0.61 3.79
C LYS A 76 -16.54 -1.81 3.03
N THR A 77 -17.87 -1.86 2.89
CA THR A 77 -18.54 -2.93 2.12
C THR A 77 -18.16 -2.88 0.65
N ALA A 78 -18.23 -1.69 0.03
CA ALA A 78 -17.82 -1.48 -1.35
C ALA A 78 -16.32 -1.81 -1.53
N ARG A 79 -15.48 -1.35 -0.59
CA ARG A 79 -14.06 -1.67 -0.56
C ARG A 79 -13.80 -3.17 -0.62
N ASP A 80 -14.43 -3.96 0.24
CA ASP A 80 -14.15 -5.40 0.33
C ASP A 80 -14.58 -6.16 -0.93
N GLN A 81 -15.71 -5.78 -1.51
CA GLN A 81 -16.20 -6.38 -2.75
C GLN A 81 -15.33 -6.01 -3.95
N GLN A 82 -15.03 -4.72 -4.12
CA GLN A 82 -14.31 -4.21 -5.28
C GLN A 82 -12.82 -4.54 -5.24
N PHE A 83 -12.17 -4.39 -4.09
CA PHE A 83 -10.74 -4.70 -3.95
C PHE A 83 -10.45 -6.15 -4.32
N ASN A 84 -11.22 -7.10 -3.79
CA ASN A 84 -11.04 -8.52 -4.11
C ASN A 84 -11.26 -8.82 -5.59
N LYS A 85 -12.27 -8.18 -6.21
CA LYS A 85 -12.53 -8.32 -7.65
C LYS A 85 -11.35 -7.82 -8.48
N VAL A 86 -10.82 -6.64 -8.16
CA VAL A 86 -9.69 -6.03 -8.90
C VAL A 86 -8.42 -6.86 -8.71
N MET A 87 -8.10 -7.25 -7.47
CA MET A 87 -6.91 -8.06 -7.17
C MET A 87 -7.00 -9.49 -7.74
N SER A 88 -8.18 -9.99 -8.09
CA SER A 88 -8.34 -11.32 -8.72
C SER A 88 -8.45 -11.26 -10.25
N SER A 89 -8.44 -10.05 -10.83
CA SER A 89 -8.55 -9.88 -12.28
C SER A 89 -7.30 -10.36 -13.02
N GLU A 90 -7.47 -10.81 -14.25
CA GLU A 90 -6.37 -11.22 -15.14
C GLU A 90 -5.34 -10.09 -15.31
N GLY A 91 -5.81 -8.87 -15.54
CA GLY A 91 -4.93 -7.71 -15.68
C GLY A 91 -4.06 -7.45 -14.45
N TRP A 92 -4.57 -7.63 -13.23
CA TRP A 92 -3.72 -7.51 -12.04
C TRP A 92 -2.77 -8.70 -11.89
N ARG A 93 -3.23 -9.92 -12.20
CA ARG A 93 -2.40 -11.13 -12.13
C ARG A 93 -1.17 -11.04 -13.03
N ASP A 94 -1.29 -10.44 -14.22
CA ASP A 94 -0.16 -10.24 -15.13
C ASP A 94 0.86 -9.22 -14.61
N ILE A 95 0.38 -8.16 -13.94
CA ILE A 95 1.25 -7.18 -13.27
C ILE A 95 1.93 -7.82 -12.05
N TRP A 96 1.17 -8.60 -11.27
CA TRP A 96 1.66 -9.32 -10.10
C TRP A 96 2.68 -10.41 -10.44
N ALA A 97 2.53 -11.09 -11.58
CA ALA A 97 3.49 -12.10 -12.04
C ALA A 97 4.90 -11.52 -12.29
N GLN A 98 5.01 -10.20 -12.47
CA GLN A 98 6.28 -9.48 -12.62
C GLN A 98 6.85 -8.99 -11.28
N HIS A 99 6.17 -9.26 -10.16
CA HIS A 99 6.63 -8.84 -8.84
C HIS A 99 7.98 -9.48 -8.52
N PRO A 100 9.00 -8.71 -8.07
CA PRO A 100 10.37 -9.19 -7.95
C PRO A 100 10.55 -10.30 -6.90
N ASN A 101 9.84 -10.19 -5.76
CA ASN A 101 9.80 -11.25 -4.75
C ASN A 101 8.54 -11.13 -3.87
N THR A 102 7.57 -12.03 -4.02
CA THR A 102 6.31 -11.97 -3.27
C THR A 102 6.44 -12.35 -1.79
N THR A 103 7.58 -12.89 -1.36
CA THR A 103 7.82 -13.24 0.05
C THR A 103 8.55 -12.13 0.82
N ALA A 104 9.02 -11.08 0.15
CA ALA A 104 9.78 -9.98 0.76
C ALA A 104 8.94 -9.03 1.64
N TYR A 105 7.65 -9.32 1.85
CA TYR A 105 6.76 -8.52 2.68
C TYR A 105 6.94 -8.92 4.16
N LEU A 106 7.73 -8.16 4.91
CA LEU A 106 7.91 -8.35 6.36
C LEU A 106 6.65 -8.02 7.15
N GLN A 107 5.92 -7.00 6.70
CA GLN A 107 4.66 -6.59 7.32
C GLN A 107 3.75 -5.91 6.30
N MET A 108 2.45 -6.19 6.42
CA MET A 108 1.41 -5.46 5.70
C MET A 108 0.35 -4.98 6.69
N ASN A 109 0.15 -3.67 6.75
CA ASN A 109 -0.84 -3.04 7.60
C ASN A 109 -1.88 -2.30 6.76
N VAL A 110 -3.13 -2.31 7.21
CA VAL A 110 -4.26 -1.69 6.52
C VAL A 110 -5.07 -0.92 7.53
N ARG A 111 -5.20 0.38 7.33
CA ARG A 111 -5.97 1.28 8.20
C ARG A 111 -7.02 2.00 7.38
N PHE A 112 -8.13 2.36 8.03
CA PHE A 112 -9.22 3.08 7.39
C PHE A 112 -9.55 4.33 8.18
N PHE A 113 -9.64 5.46 7.49
CA PHE A 113 -9.94 6.77 8.06
C PHE A 113 -11.18 7.34 7.40
N LYS A 114 -11.86 8.25 8.10
CA LYS A 114 -12.91 9.10 7.54
C LYS A 114 -12.43 10.54 7.56
N PRO A 115 -12.85 11.38 6.58
CA PRO A 115 -12.74 12.82 6.72
C PRO A 115 -13.44 13.28 8.00
N ALA A 116 -12.81 14.19 8.74
CA ALA A 116 -13.39 14.83 9.92
C ALA A 116 -14.31 15.99 9.52
#